data_AF-A0A5C1MDZ9-F1
#
_entry.id   AF-A0A5C1MDZ9-F1
#
_cell.length_a   1.000
_cell.length_b   1.000
_cell.length_c   1.000
_cell.angle_alpha   90.00
_cell.angle_beta   90.00
_cell.angle_gamma   90.00
#
_symmetry.space_group_name_H-M   'P 1'
#
loop_
_entity.id
_entity.type
_entity.pdbx_description
1 polymer ?
#
loop_
_entity_poly.entity_id
_entity_poly.type
_entity_poly.pdbx_seq_one_letter_code
_entity_poly.pdbx_strand_id
1 'polypeptide(L)'
;MSQIRTTSLALVLLSLLVFPLSGCGDRNSQADLNPSTGKHSDPAWLPTGHTIAVQDHGYACTECHGDDLSGGISRVACTTCHLGNQQQVHPLKWGQYAYALHSQFVKENGSTSCAVASCHGTDLNGVAGSGPSCSSCHLGGPTSAHPQEWNKDIISLHAGYIGTYPASSCATAVCHGTDLKGAFLSGPGCTTCHPDFK
;
A
#
# COMPACT_ATOMS: atom_id res chain seq x y z
N MET A 1 46.34 48.63 -7.93
CA MET A 1 45.79 47.40 -7.32
C MET A 1 44.69 47.80 -6.34
N SER A 2 43.52 47.17 -6.47
CA SER A 2 42.35 47.14 -5.57
C SER A 2 41.73 48.46 -5.06
N GLN A 3 40.66 48.90 -5.73
CA GLN A 3 39.65 49.82 -5.17
C GLN A 3 38.28 49.13 -5.05
N ILE A 4 38.23 47.99 -4.36
CA ILE A 4 36.93 47.46 -3.92
C ILE A 4 36.51 48.29 -2.71
N ARG A 5 35.58 49.24 -2.91
CA ARG A 5 35.02 50.06 -1.84
C ARG A 5 34.18 49.15 -0.92
N THR A 6 34.39 49.26 0.39
CA THR A 6 33.71 48.47 1.43
C THR A 6 32.19 48.52 1.35
N THR A 7 31.62 49.61 0.83
CA THR A 7 30.18 49.76 0.58
C THR A 7 29.66 48.84 -0.55
N SER A 8 30.46 48.59 -1.58
CA SER A 8 30.12 47.64 -2.65
C SER A 8 30.13 46.20 -2.15
N LEU A 9 31.03 45.85 -1.22
CA LEU A 9 31.08 44.52 -0.61
C LEU A 9 29.88 44.28 0.31
N ALA A 10 29.44 45.29 1.07
CA ALA A 10 28.26 45.21 1.92
C ALA A 10 26.97 45.01 1.11
N LEU A 11 26.83 45.69 -0.04
CA LEU A 11 25.68 45.50 -0.94
C LEU A 11 25.64 44.12 -1.60
N VAL A 12 26.81 43.55 -1.95
CA VAL A 12 26.91 42.19 -2.48
C VAL A 12 26.61 41.13 -1.41
N LEU A 13 27.10 41.32 -0.18
CA LEU A 13 26.78 40.43 0.95
C LEU A 13 25.30 40.49 1.35
N LEU A 14 24.69 41.69 1.33
CA LEU A 14 23.27 41.85 1.65
C LEU A 14 22.37 41.24 0.57
N SER A 15 22.76 41.31 -0.71
CA SER A 15 22.04 40.62 -1.79
C SER A 15 22.18 39.10 -1.72
N LEU A 16 23.36 38.57 -1.37
CA LEU A 16 23.56 37.13 -1.12
C LEU A 16 22.73 36.59 0.07
N LEU A 17 22.38 37.44 1.05
CA LEU A 17 21.56 37.09 2.21
C LEU A 17 20.05 37.11 1.95
N VAL A 18 19.58 37.81 0.90
CA VAL A 18 18.14 37.97 0.60
C VAL A 18 17.64 36.94 -0.42
N PHE A 19 18.53 36.32 -1.21
CA PHE A 19 18.15 35.34 -2.24
C PHE A 19 17.92 33.87 -1.83
N PRO A 20 18.17 33.37 -0.59
CA PRO A 20 17.84 31.97 -0.28
C PRO A 20 16.38 31.73 0.11
N LEU A 21 15.52 32.76 0.13
CA LEU A 21 14.11 32.60 0.56
C LEU A 21 13.17 32.12 -0.55
N SER A 22 13.60 32.07 -1.81
CA SER A 22 12.79 31.64 -2.96
C SER A 22 12.93 30.15 -3.32
N GLY A 23 13.43 29.33 -2.39
CA GLY A 23 13.77 27.92 -2.63
C GLY A 23 12.78 26.90 -2.07
N CYS A 24 11.69 27.31 -1.43
CA CYS A 24 10.76 26.37 -0.79
C CYS A 24 9.42 26.36 -1.53
N GLY A 25 9.27 25.48 -2.53
CA GLY A 25 7.95 25.01 -2.99
C GLY A 25 7.03 26.04 -3.65
N ASP A 26 7.54 27.16 -4.16
CA ASP A 26 6.73 28.10 -4.92
C ASP A 26 6.22 27.46 -6.22
N ARG A 27 4.96 27.77 -6.56
CA ARG A 27 4.31 27.31 -7.79
C ARG A 27 5.20 27.62 -8.99
N ASN A 28 5.72 26.60 -9.63
CA ASN A 28 6.48 26.73 -10.86
C ASN A 28 5.96 25.73 -11.90
N SER A 29 6.26 25.96 -13.18
CA SER A 29 5.76 25.13 -14.28
C SER A 29 6.35 23.72 -14.33
N GLN A 30 7.31 23.41 -13.46
CA GLN A 30 7.86 22.05 -13.28
C GLN A 30 7.24 21.32 -12.08
N ALA A 31 6.51 22.02 -11.20
CA ALA A 31 5.79 21.39 -10.10
C ALA A 31 4.51 20.73 -10.63
N ASP A 32 4.41 19.41 -10.52
CA ASP A 32 3.16 18.65 -10.76
C ASP A 32 2.19 18.82 -9.58
N LEU A 33 1.92 20.08 -9.21
CA LEU A 33 1.00 20.45 -8.16
C LEU A 33 -0.13 21.30 -8.75
N ASN A 34 -1.37 20.93 -8.44
CA ASN A 34 -2.52 21.77 -8.69
C ASN A 34 -2.39 23.06 -7.88
N PRO A 35 -2.32 24.22 -8.54
CA PRO A 35 -2.08 25.48 -7.84
C PRO A 35 -3.21 25.83 -6.87
N SER A 36 -4.46 25.44 -7.16
CA SER A 36 -5.60 25.76 -6.29
C SER A 36 -5.65 24.93 -5.00
N THR A 37 -5.10 23.71 -5.00
CA THR A 37 -5.19 22.79 -3.86
C THR A 37 -3.85 22.53 -3.18
N GLY A 38 -2.73 22.84 -3.84
CA GLY A 38 -1.38 22.50 -3.36
C GLY A 38 -1.10 20.99 -3.33
N LYS A 39 -1.91 20.18 -4.04
CA LYS A 39 -1.79 18.72 -4.12
C LYS A 39 -1.33 18.32 -5.50
N HIS A 40 -0.81 17.09 -5.64
CA HIS A 40 -0.50 16.54 -6.96
C HIS A 40 -1.69 16.64 -7.92
N SER A 41 -1.43 17.11 -9.13
CA SER A 41 -2.46 17.54 -10.09
C SER A 41 -3.27 16.39 -10.65
N ASP A 42 -2.64 15.22 -10.76
CA ASP A 42 -3.22 14.04 -11.38
C ASP A 42 -4.33 13.44 -10.49
N PRO A 43 -5.59 13.37 -10.94
CA PRO A 43 -6.63 12.65 -10.23
C PRO A 43 -6.34 11.15 -10.04
N ALA A 44 -5.43 10.57 -10.83
CA ALA A 44 -4.92 9.20 -10.68
C ALA A 44 -3.64 9.11 -9.80
N TRP A 45 -3.30 10.18 -9.07
CA TRP A 45 -2.13 10.20 -8.19
C TRP A 45 -2.12 9.04 -7.20
N LEU A 46 -3.23 8.74 -6.51
CA LEU A 46 -3.29 7.58 -5.61
C LEU A 46 -4.11 6.44 -6.22
N PRO A 47 -3.69 5.18 -6.05
CA PRO A 47 -2.39 4.72 -5.54
C PRO A 47 -1.30 4.62 -6.63
N THR A 48 -1.71 4.49 -7.91
CA THR A 48 -0.81 4.10 -9.00
C THR A 48 0.19 5.19 -9.38
N GLY A 49 -0.24 6.44 -9.60
CA GLY A 49 0.65 7.53 -10.00
C GLY A 49 1.76 7.79 -8.97
N HIS A 50 1.41 7.74 -7.69
CA HIS A 50 2.32 7.89 -6.56
C HIS A 50 3.36 6.76 -6.52
N THR A 51 2.93 5.52 -6.71
CA THR A 51 3.83 4.36 -6.73
C THR A 51 4.86 4.50 -7.85
N ILE A 52 4.43 4.90 -9.04
CA ILE A 52 5.32 5.12 -10.20
C ILE A 52 6.29 6.27 -9.91
N ALA A 53 5.80 7.41 -9.41
CA ALA A 53 6.64 8.58 -9.12
C ALA A 53 7.72 8.27 -8.08
N VAL A 54 7.39 7.53 -7.02
CA VAL A 54 8.36 7.13 -5.99
C VAL A 54 9.39 6.14 -6.53
N GLN A 55 8.99 5.22 -7.40
CA GLN A 55 9.91 4.26 -8.03
C GLN A 55 10.87 4.92 -9.01
N ASP A 56 10.41 5.92 -9.75
CA ASP A 56 11.19 6.62 -10.77
C ASP A 56 12.15 7.64 -10.12
N HIS A 57 11.66 8.44 -9.15
CA HIS A 57 12.41 9.57 -8.59
C HIS A 57 12.13 9.83 -7.10
N GLY A 58 12.21 8.81 -6.24
CA GLY A 58 11.88 8.94 -4.80
C GLY A 58 12.62 10.04 -4.02
N TYR A 59 13.86 10.40 -4.41
CA TYR A 59 14.60 11.50 -3.77
C TYR A 59 14.01 12.88 -4.07
N ALA A 60 13.30 13.05 -5.20
CA ALA A 60 12.66 14.33 -5.53
C ALA A 60 11.53 14.68 -4.54
N CYS A 61 11.04 13.70 -3.77
CA CYS A 61 9.99 13.93 -2.79
C CYS A 61 10.49 14.68 -1.54
N THR A 62 11.78 14.59 -1.19
CA THR A 62 12.30 15.12 0.09
C THR A 62 12.28 16.65 0.15
N GLU A 63 12.34 17.32 -1.00
CA GLU A 63 12.24 18.79 -1.10
C GLU A 63 10.95 19.31 -0.45
N CYS A 64 9.85 18.59 -0.62
CA CYS A 64 8.54 18.96 -0.08
C CYS A 64 8.14 18.17 1.16
N HIS A 65 8.45 16.87 1.20
CA HIS A 65 8.02 15.94 2.26
C HIS A 65 9.04 15.81 3.40
N GLY A 66 10.18 16.51 3.31
CA GLY A 66 11.27 16.48 4.29
C GLY A 66 12.28 15.35 4.00
N ASP A 67 13.50 15.51 4.50
CA ASP A 67 14.59 14.55 4.31
C ASP A 67 14.26 13.15 4.84
N ASP A 68 13.44 13.06 5.88
CA ASP A 68 12.97 11.82 6.49
C ASP A 68 11.57 11.39 5.99
N LEU A 69 10.98 12.16 5.07
CA LEU A 69 9.63 11.98 4.54
C LEU A 69 8.53 11.96 5.64
N SER A 70 8.80 12.64 6.77
CA SER A 70 7.85 12.81 7.88
C SER A 70 6.82 13.92 7.66
N GLY A 71 6.88 14.57 6.50
CA GLY A 71 5.87 15.53 6.05
C GLY A 71 6.43 16.89 5.66
N GLY A 72 7.61 17.28 6.15
CA GLY A 72 8.29 18.51 5.72
C GLY A 72 7.37 19.73 5.60
N ILE A 73 7.47 20.45 4.47
CA ILE A 73 6.60 21.59 4.16
C ILE A 73 5.22 21.16 3.62
N SER A 74 5.10 19.98 3.01
CA SER A 74 3.84 19.47 2.48
C SER A 74 2.85 19.06 3.58
N ARG A 75 3.36 18.81 4.80
CA ARG A 75 2.64 18.24 5.96
C ARG A 75 2.02 16.86 5.70
N VAL A 76 2.49 16.15 4.68
CA VAL A 76 2.02 14.81 4.32
C VAL A 76 3.16 13.81 4.53
N ALA A 77 3.08 13.04 5.61
CA ALA A 77 4.07 12.02 5.91
C ALA A 77 3.79 10.72 5.12
N CYS A 78 4.82 9.93 4.82
CA CYS A 78 4.61 8.57 4.30
C CYS A 78 3.69 7.75 5.23
N THR A 79 3.81 7.96 6.54
CA THR A 79 3.04 7.26 7.58
C THR A 79 1.54 7.59 7.58
N THR A 80 1.08 8.55 6.77
CA THR A 80 -0.37 8.80 6.57
C THR A 80 -1.06 7.61 5.90
N CYS A 81 -0.36 6.87 5.03
CA CYS A 81 -0.89 5.65 4.41
C CYS A 81 -0.03 4.41 4.72
N HIS A 82 1.26 4.60 5.02
CA HIS A 82 2.17 3.51 5.29
C HIS A 82 2.28 3.19 6.78
N LEU A 83 1.64 2.11 7.21
CA LEU A 83 1.51 1.75 8.62
C LEU A 83 2.80 1.21 9.28
N GLY A 84 3.84 0.89 8.49
CA GLY A 84 5.13 0.43 9.01
C GLY A 84 6.25 1.44 8.76
N ASN A 85 6.56 1.66 7.49
CA ASN A 85 7.58 2.58 6.98
C ASN A 85 7.27 2.90 5.50
N GLN A 86 8.11 3.68 4.82
CA GLN A 86 7.87 4.12 3.43
C GLN A 86 7.63 2.97 2.42
N GLN A 87 7.97 1.72 2.76
CA GLN A 87 7.82 0.55 1.90
C GLN A 87 6.66 -0.37 2.32
N GLN A 88 6.02 -0.12 3.48
CA GLN A 88 5.05 -1.04 4.07
C GLN A 88 3.73 -0.34 4.39
N VAL A 89 2.69 -0.69 3.64
CA VAL A 89 1.31 -0.20 3.83
C VAL A 89 0.57 -0.91 4.97
N HIS A 90 1.11 -2.04 5.43
CA HIS A 90 0.64 -2.77 6.61
C HIS A 90 1.61 -2.60 7.79
N PRO A 91 1.21 -2.93 9.02
CA PRO A 91 2.10 -2.89 10.18
C PRO A 91 3.40 -3.65 9.89
N LEU A 92 4.55 -3.10 10.32
CA LEU A 92 5.88 -3.64 9.98
C LEU A 92 6.05 -5.13 10.30
N LYS A 93 5.41 -5.60 11.38
CA LYS A 93 5.42 -7.00 11.81
C LYS A 93 4.75 -7.97 10.81
N TRP A 94 3.99 -7.48 9.84
CA TRP A 94 3.34 -8.29 8.82
C TRP A 94 4.35 -8.79 7.79
N GLY A 95 5.12 -7.89 7.17
CA GLY A 95 6.04 -8.25 6.08
C GLY A 95 5.39 -9.19 5.07
N GLN A 96 6.07 -10.31 4.76
CA GLN A 96 5.57 -11.35 3.86
C GLN A 96 4.35 -12.14 4.39
N TYR A 97 4.01 -11.99 5.68
CA TYR A 97 2.94 -12.72 6.35
C TYR A 97 1.62 -11.94 6.41
N ALA A 98 1.46 -10.90 5.57
CA ALA A 98 0.28 -10.05 5.56
C ALA A 98 -1.04 -10.85 5.55
N TYR A 99 -1.13 -11.88 4.70
CA TYR A 99 -2.32 -12.73 4.63
C TYR A 99 -2.54 -13.60 5.88
N ALA A 100 -1.47 -14.06 6.55
CA ALA A 100 -1.63 -14.84 7.78
C ALA A 100 -2.08 -13.96 8.95
N LEU A 101 -1.59 -12.72 9.02
CA LEU A 101 -1.86 -11.81 10.14
C LEU A 101 -3.11 -10.95 9.96
N HIS A 102 -3.65 -10.81 8.74
CA HIS A 102 -4.83 -9.98 8.49
C HIS A 102 -6.04 -10.44 9.31
N SER A 103 -6.25 -11.75 9.45
CA SER A 103 -7.44 -12.28 10.10
C SER A 103 -7.48 -11.92 11.58
N GLN A 104 -6.34 -11.96 12.26
CA GLN A 104 -6.20 -11.53 13.65
C GLN A 104 -6.42 -10.02 13.76
N PHE A 105 -5.82 -9.24 12.87
CA PHE A 105 -5.97 -7.79 12.91
C PHE A 105 -7.41 -7.33 12.68
N VAL A 106 -8.13 -7.94 11.73
CA VAL A 106 -9.55 -7.64 11.48
C VAL A 106 -10.40 -8.00 12.70
N LYS A 107 -10.09 -9.09 13.42
CA LYS A 107 -10.77 -9.43 14.69
C LYS A 107 -10.53 -8.39 15.78
N GLU A 108 -9.32 -7.85 15.86
CA GLU A 108 -8.93 -6.88 16.89
C GLU A 108 -9.39 -5.45 16.59
N ASN A 109 -9.41 -5.04 15.31
CA ASN A 109 -9.58 -3.64 14.90
C ASN A 109 -10.84 -3.40 14.05
N GLY A 110 -11.52 -4.47 13.62
CA GLY A 110 -12.64 -4.40 12.68
C GLY A 110 -12.19 -4.13 11.24
N SER A 111 -13.05 -4.51 10.29
CA SER A 111 -12.79 -4.33 8.85
C SER A 111 -12.91 -2.88 8.38
N THR A 112 -13.59 -2.02 9.14
CA THR A 112 -13.75 -0.59 8.82
C THR A 112 -12.42 0.16 8.80
N SER A 113 -11.43 -0.30 9.59
CA SER A 113 -10.08 0.26 9.57
C SER A 113 -9.38 0.08 8.21
N CYS A 114 -9.81 -0.90 7.40
CA CYS A 114 -9.30 -1.17 6.07
C CYS A 114 -10.05 -0.40 4.97
N ALA A 115 -11.20 0.21 5.28
CA ALA A 115 -12.10 0.85 4.33
C ALA A 115 -11.62 2.24 3.86
N VAL A 116 -10.36 2.28 3.39
CA VAL A 116 -9.69 3.48 2.86
C VAL A 116 -9.81 3.47 1.35
N ALA A 117 -10.31 4.56 0.78
CA ALA A 117 -10.63 4.68 -0.66
C ALA A 117 -9.46 4.32 -1.60
N SER A 118 -8.21 4.59 -1.20
CA SER A 118 -7.01 4.29 -1.98
C SER A 118 -6.38 2.92 -1.69
N CYS A 119 -6.83 2.22 -0.63
CA CYS A 119 -6.28 0.94 -0.20
C CYS A 119 -7.20 -0.21 -0.63
N HIS A 120 -8.24 -0.50 0.15
CA HIS A 120 -9.20 -1.56 -0.15
C HIS A 120 -10.56 -1.03 -0.64
N GLY A 121 -10.71 0.29 -0.77
CA GLY A 121 -11.97 0.94 -1.12
C GLY A 121 -12.85 1.17 0.11
N THR A 122 -13.72 2.18 0.05
CA THR A 122 -14.64 2.52 1.15
C THR A 122 -15.67 1.43 1.43
N ASP A 123 -15.93 0.59 0.44
CA ASP A 123 -16.86 -0.55 0.46
C ASP A 123 -16.12 -1.91 0.51
N LEU A 124 -14.79 -1.91 0.61
CA LEU A 124 -13.95 -3.10 0.62
C LEU A 124 -14.03 -3.94 -0.67
N ASN A 125 -14.42 -3.32 -1.79
CA ASN A 125 -14.45 -3.95 -3.11
C ASN A 125 -13.08 -3.96 -3.82
N GLY A 126 -12.03 -3.52 -3.14
CA GLY A 126 -10.67 -3.49 -3.65
C GLY A 126 -10.41 -2.25 -4.53
N VAL A 127 -9.13 -1.99 -4.74
CA VAL A 127 -8.65 -0.89 -5.58
C VAL A 127 -7.61 -1.45 -6.54
N ALA A 128 -7.81 -1.23 -7.84
CA ALA A 128 -6.88 -1.69 -8.86
C ALA A 128 -5.47 -1.11 -8.61
N GLY A 129 -4.46 -1.98 -8.63
CA GLY A 129 -3.07 -1.59 -8.35
C GLY A 129 -2.76 -1.34 -6.86
N SER A 130 -3.68 -1.67 -5.94
CA SER A 130 -3.49 -1.51 -4.49
C SER A 130 -4.04 -2.74 -3.74
N GLY A 131 -5.05 -2.58 -2.88
CA GLY A 131 -5.57 -3.65 -2.03
C GLY A 131 -6.63 -4.52 -2.72
N PRO A 132 -6.67 -5.84 -2.45
CA PRO A 132 -7.71 -6.73 -2.96
C PRO A 132 -9.07 -6.46 -2.30
N SER A 133 -10.15 -6.89 -2.98
CA SER A 133 -11.49 -6.97 -2.37
C SER A 133 -11.54 -8.03 -1.28
N CYS A 134 -12.37 -7.84 -0.26
CA CYS A 134 -12.73 -8.93 0.66
C CYS A 134 -13.24 -10.17 -0.09
N SER A 135 -14.12 -10.00 -1.08
CA SER A 135 -14.75 -11.13 -1.80
C SER A 135 -13.79 -11.90 -2.69
N SER A 136 -12.58 -11.37 -2.96
CA SER A 136 -11.54 -12.11 -3.69
C SER A 136 -11.04 -13.35 -2.94
N CYS A 137 -11.15 -13.33 -1.61
CA CYS A 137 -10.75 -14.44 -0.74
C CYS A 137 -11.93 -14.95 0.10
N HIS A 138 -12.88 -14.09 0.44
CA HIS A 138 -13.98 -14.39 1.34
C HIS A 138 -15.28 -14.74 0.59
N LEU A 139 -15.35 -15.96 0.07
CA LEU A 139 -16.41 -16.43 -0.83
C LEU A 139 -17.79 -16.53 -0.17
N GLY A 140 -17.86 -16.68 1.15
CA GLY A 140 -19.11 -16.82 1.92
C GLY A 140 -19.44 -15.59 2.77
N GLY A 141 -18.80 -14.45 2.48
CA GLY A 141 -18.88 -13.24 3.28
C GLY A 141 -17.65 -13.04 4.18
N PRO A 142 -17.55 -11.90 4.91
CA PRO A 142 -16.30 -11.35 5.45
C PRO A 142 -15.49 -12.25 6.40
N THR A 143 -16.08 -13.32 6.91
CA THR A 143 -15.46 -14.27 7.84
C THR A 143 -15.27 -15.66 7.26
N SER A 144 -15.70 -15.91 6.02
CA SER A 144 -15.65 -17.23 5.38
C SER A 144 -14.84 -17.20 4.09
N ALA A 145 -13.70 -17.88 4.09
CA ALA A 145 -12.87 -18.08 2.90
C ALA A 145 -13.49 -19.07 1.88
N HIS A 146 -14.50 -19.82 2.32
CA HIS A 146 -15.25 -20.76 1.49
C HIS A 146 -16.66 -20.24 1.24
N PRO A 147 -17.38 -20.76 0.23
CA PRO A 147 -18.77 -20.40 -0.02
C PRO A 147 -19.66 -20.53 1.22
N GLN A 148 -20.78 -19.82 1.20
CA GLN A 148 -21.77 -19.89 2.26
C GLN A 148 -22.22 -21.35 2.48
N GLU A 149 -22.45 -21.75 3.73
CA GLU A 149 -22.72 -23.14 4.17
C GLU A 149 -21.53 -24.10 4.18
N TRP A 150 -20.32 -23.65 3.83
CA TRP A 150 -19.14 -24.51 3.97
C TRP A 150 -18.86 -24.84 5.45
N ASN A 151 -18.94 -26.12 5.78
CA ASN A 151 -18.52 -26.64 7.07
C ASN A 151 -17.34 -27.61 6.88
N LYS A 152 -16.16 -27.21 7.38
CA LYS A 152 -14.92 -28.00 7.28
C LYS A 152 -15.02 -29.37 7.97
N ASP A 153 -15.91 -29.51 8.95
CA ASP A 153 -16.10 -30.75 9.70
C ASP A 153 -17.01 -31.73 8.97
N ILE A 154 -17.62 -31.30 7.86
CA ILE A 154 -18.48 -32.11 7.00
C ILE A 154 -17.70 -32.44 5.71
N ILE A 155 -16.94 -33.53 5.75
CA ILE A 155 -16.08 -33.95 4.62
C ILE A 155 -16.85 -34.14 3.30
N SER A 156 -18.16 -34.47 3.37
CA SER A 156 -19.01 -34.61 2.19
C SER A 156 -19.24 -33.29 1.44
N LEU A 157 -19.20 -32.14 2.13
CA LEU A 157 -19.26 -30.82 1.47
C LEU A 157 -17.99 -30.56 0.67
N HIS A 158 -16.83 -30.93 1.23
CA HIS A 158 -15.55 -30.83 0.51
C HIS A 158 -15.51 -31.71 -0.74
N ALA A 159 -15.89 -32.99 -0.59
CA ALA A 159 -15.95 -33.91 -1.72
C ALA A 159 -16.94 -33.45 -2.80
N GLY A 160 -18.13 -32.97 -2.41
CA GLY A 160 -19.12 -32.45 -3.34
C GLY A 160 -18.64 -31.22 -4.10
N TYR A 161 -17.89 -30.32 -3.44
CA TYR A 161 -17.35 -29.13 -4.07
C TYR A 161 -16.25 -29.44 -5.07
N ILE A 162 -15.27 -30.29 -4.72
CA ILE A 162 -14.23 -30.76 -5.66
C ILE A 162 -14.82 -31.60 -6.80
N GLY A 163 -15.97 -32.26 -6.58
CA GLY A 163 -16.72 -32.92 -7.65
C GLY A 163 -17.35 -31.95 -8.67
N THR A 164 -17.54 -30.69 -8.30
CA THR A 164 -18.16 -29.65 -9.14
C THR A 164 -17.13 -28.69 -9.73
N TYR A 165 -16.09 -28.36 -8.96
CA TYR A 165 -15.05 -27.39 -9.32
C TYR A 165 -13.68 -28.06 -9.33
N PRO A 166 -12.83 -27.76 -10.32
CA PRO A 166 -11.51 -28.37 -10.41
C PRO A 166 -10.64 -27.93 -9.23
N ALA A 167 -9.77 -28.81 -8.73
CA ALA A 167 -8.85 -28.47 -7.63
C ALA A 167 -7.96 -27.25 -7.94
N SER A 168 -7.72 -26.95 -9.22
CA SER A 168 -7.01 -25.74 -9.65
C SER A 168 -7.71 -24.43 -9.22
N SER A 169 -9.02 -24.42 -8.96
CA SER A 169 -9.69 -23.25 -8.40
C SER A 169 -9.27 -22.95 -6.96
N CYS A 170 -8.70 -23.93 -6.25
CA CYS A 170 -8.18 -23.79 -4.89
C CYS A 170 -6.67 -23.48 -4.87
N ALA A 171 -5.98 -23.60 -6.00
CA ALA A 171 -4.54 -23.50 -6.14
C ALA A 171 -4.05 -22.04 -6.16
N THR A 172 -4.27 -21.34 -5.06
CA THR A 172 -3.82 -19.94 -4.88
C THR A 172 -2.66 -19.89 -3.90
N ALA A 173 -1.75 -18.93 -4.09
CA ALA A 173 -0.60 -18.74 -3.19
C ALA A 173 -1.01 -18.48 -1.72
N VAL A 174 -2.25 -18.05 -1.49
CA VAL A 174 -2.75 -17.60 -0.19
C VAL A 174 -3.70 -18.60 0.49
N CYS A 175 -4.33 -19.51 -0.25
CA CYS A 175 -5.28 -20.48 0.31
C CYS A 175 -4.61 -21.86 0.48
N HIS A 176 -4.56 -22.68 -0.57
CA HIS A 176 -4.02 -24.04 -0.51
C HIS A 176 -2.64 -24.19 -1.17
N GLY A 177 -2.00 -23.08 -1.55
CA GLY A 177 -0.74 -23.07 -2.30
C GLY A 177 -0.99 -23.26 -3.80
N THR A 178 -0.13 -22.68 -4.64
CA THR A 178 -0.22 -22.84 -6.11
C THR A 178 0.04 -24.27 -6.56
N ASP A 179 0.69 -25.08 -5.72
CA ASP A 179 0.91 -26.51 -5.93
C ASP A 179 0.04 -27.40 -5.05
N LEU A 180 -0.97 -26.83 -4.38
CA LEU A 180 -1.91 -27.53 -3.50
C LEU A 180 -1.28 -28.27 -2.31
N LYS A 181 -0.01 -27.98 -1.97
CA LYS A 181 0.67 -28.55 -0.79
C LYS A 181 0.44 -27.77 0.49
N GLY A 182 -0.47 -26.80 0.45
CA GLY A 182 -0.85 -25.94 1.55
C GLY A 182 -0.19 -24.57 1.44
N ALA A 183 -0.77 -23.59 2.14
CA ALA A 183 -0.17 -22.29 2.34
C ALA A 183 0.11 -22.08 3.83
N PHE A 184 1.31 -21.59 4.13
CA PHE A 184 1.77 -21.36 5.49
C PHE A 184 0.77 -20.49 6.27
N LEU A 185 0.27 -21.00 7.41
CA LEU A 185 -0.73 -20.36 8.29
C LEU A 185 -2.10 -20.06 7.64
N SER A 186 -2.43 -20.68 6.51
CA SER A 186 -3.73 -20.52 5.85
C SER A 186 -4.41 -21.87 5.64
N GLY A 187 -4.40 -22.45 4.43
CA GLY A 187 -5.06 -23.70 4.10
C GLY A 187 -4.12 -24.92 4.16
N PRO A 188 -4.64 -26.10 4.56
CA PRO A 188 -3.87 -27.34 4.53
C PRO A 188 -3.58 -27.77 3.09
N GLY A 189 -2.52 -28.55 2.91
CA GLY A 189 -2.24 -29.23 1.64
C GLY A 189 -3.14 -30.43 1.42
N CYS A 190 -3.44 -30.73 0.16
CA CYS A 190 -4.26 -31.88 -0.24
C CYS A 190 -3.67 -33.20 0.30
N THR A 191 -2.34 -33.32 0.27
CA THR A 191 -1.61 -34.50 0.77
C THR A 191 -1.77 -34.76 2.26
N THR A 192 -2.30 -33.79 3.03
CA THR A 192 -2.64 -33.98 4.45
C THR A 192 -3.74 -35.04 4.62
N CYS A 193 -4.68 -35.11 3.67
CA CYS A 193 -5.81 -36.04 3.71
C CYS A 193 -5.81 -37.03 2.53
N HIS A 194 -5.12 -36.70 1.44
CA HIS A 194 -5.04 -37.48 0.21
C HIS A 194 -3.57 -37.81 -0.11
N PRO A 195 -2.97 -38.85 0.52
CA PRO A 195 -1.54 -39.13 0.40
C PRO A 195 -1.04 -39.32 -1.04
N ASP A 196 -1.92 -39.78 -1.94
CA ASP A 196 -1.61 -40.04 -3.35
C ASP A 196 -1.94 -38.86 -4.28
N PHE A 197 -2.29 -37.68 -3.73
CA PHE A 197 -2.55 -36.47 -4.50
C PHE A 197 -1.25 -35.99 -5.18
N LYS A 198 -1.30 -35.79 -6.50
CA LYS A 198 -0.15 -35.44 -7.36
C LYS A 198 -0.30 -34.07 -7.97
#